data_AF-A0AAU2CJK5-F1
#
_entry.id   AF-A0AAU2CJK5-F1
#
_cell.length_a   1.000
_cell.length_b   1.000
_cell.length_c   1.000
_cell.angle_alpha   90.00
_cell.angle_beta   90.00
_cell.angle_gamma   90.00
#
_symmetry.space_group_name_H-M   'P 1'
#
loop_
_entity.id
_entity.type
_entity.pdbx_description
1 polymer ?
#
loop_
_entity_poly.entity_id
_entity_poly.type
_entity_poly.pdbx_seq_one_letter_code
_entity_poly.pdbx_strand_id
1 'polypeptide(L)'
;MTIFFCSKCGSAITPELAELAVVPDFSNDERDRDKETRRAPSTVPRGRYAIDPEPWGPPYVAQDDQEDPKPAQSRGLVVCRQGDYVVSAGSRQTVLVHPDDAEGLQPLPNWENSSGCCGPTGDEGLNRACPCGAPVATLAADCWTPYELHLDPVRTYAFSQ
;
A
#
# COMPACT_ATOMS: atom_id res chain seq x y z
N MET A 1 -19.62 -9.26 -3.15
CA MET A 1 -18.29 -9.83 -2.88
C MET A 1 -17.46 -9.67 -4.15
N THR A 2 -16.13 -9.54 -4.04
CA THR A 2 -15.30 -8.96 -5.11
C THR A 2 -13.97 -9.69 -5.26
N ILE A 3 -13.57 -10.04 -6.49
CA ILE A 3 -12.25 -10.57 -6.83
C ILE A 3 -11.50 -9.52 -7.66
N PHE A 4 -10.23 -9.26 -7.32
CA PHE A 4 -9.36 -8.38 -8.09
C PHE A 4 -8.48 -9.17 -9.05
N PHE A 5 -8.35 -8.67 -10.28
CA PHE A 5 -7.62 -9.31 -11.38
C PHE A 5 -6.55 -8.37 -11.92
N CYS A 6 -5.48 -8.96 -12.49
CA CYS A 6 -4.46 -8.20 -13.20
C CYS A 6 -5.00 -7.71 -14.55
N SER A 7 -4.93 -6.41 -14.82
CA SER A 7 -5.36 -5.80 -16.10
C SER A 7 -4.56 -6.27 -17.31
N LYS A 8 -3.34 -6.81 -17.12
CA LYS A 8 -2.49 -7.28 -18.24
C LYS A 8 -2.80 -8.71 -18.67
N CYS A 9 -2.91 -9.66 -17.73
CA CYS A 9 -3.04 -11.09 -18.04
C CYS A 9 -4.36 -11.73 -17.58
N GLY A 10 -5.20 -11.00 -16.84
CA GLY A 10 -6.49 -11.48 -16.35
C GLY A 10 -6.42 -12.51 -15.22
N SER A 11 -5.23 -12.79 -14.67
CA SER A 11 -5.09 -13.68 -13.52
C SER A 11 -5.67 -13.02 -12.26
N ALA A 12 -6.36 -13.81 -11.44
CA ALA A 12 -6.82 -13.36 -10.12
C ALA A 12 -5.60 -13.02 -9.24
N ILE A 13 -5.66 -11.85 -8.61
CA ILE A 13 -4.66 -11.35 -7.65
C ILE A 13 -5.07 -11.71 -6.23
N THR A 14 -6.37 -11.63 -5.93
CA THR A 14 -6.95 -11.92 -4.62
C THR A 14 -7.91 -13.10 -4.69
N PRO A 15 -8.25 -13.73 -3.55
CA PRO A 15 -9.50 -14.49 -3.44
C PRO A 15 -10.70 -13.53 -3.48
N GLU A 16 -11.88 -14.09 -3.21
CA GLU A 16 -13.09 -13.29 -3.02
C GLU A 16 -13.04 -12.51 -1.69
N LEU A 17 -13.23 -11.20 -1.77
CA LEU A 17 -13.13 -10.27 -0.65
C LEU A 17 -14.46 -9.54 -0.38
N ALA A 18 -14.68 -9.19 0.88
CA ALA A 18 -15.79 -8.35 1.31
C ALA A 18 -15.36 -6.89 1.51
N GLU A 19 -16.13 -5.96 0.96
CA GLU A 19 -15.85 -4.53 1.07
C GLU A 19 -16.07 -4.01 2.50
N LEU A 20 -15.19 -3.10 2.93
CA LEU A 20 -15.34 -2.24 4.09
C LEU A 20 -15.79 -0.85 3.65
N ALA A 21 -16.75 -0.27 4.37
CA ALA A 21 -17.27 1.06 4.06
C ALA A 21 -16.24 2.17 4.26
N VAL A 22 -15.25 1.96 5.14
CA VAL A 22 -14.19 2.92 5.45
C VAL A 22 -12.87 2.17 5.64
N VAL A 23 -11.76 2.85 5.35
CA VAL A 23 -10.42 2.37 5.71
C VAL A 23 -10.29 2.41 7.24
N PRO A 24 -9.96 1.29 7.90
CA PRO A 24 -9.76 1.29 9.35
C PRO A 24 -8.61 2.18 9.80
N ASP A 25 -8.66 2.65 11.05
CA ASP A 25 -7.54 3.35 11.66
C ASP A 25 -6.35 2.39 11.86
N PHE A 26 -5.14 2.90 11.62
CA PHE A 26 -3.91 2.15 11.89
C PHE A 26 -3.48 2.36 13.35
N SER A 27 -3.07 1.27 14.03
CA SER A 27 -2.37 1.40 15.31
C SER A 27 -0.89 1.64 15.07
N ASN A 28 -0.34 2.70 15.66
CA ASN A 28 1.10 2.93 15.72
C ASN A 28 1.72 2.50 17.06
N ASP A 29 0.99 1.73 17.87
CA ASP A 29 1.49 1.26 19.16
C ASP A 29 2.52 0.15 18.96
N GLU A 30 3.72 0.36 19.50
CA GLU A 30 4.81 -0.63 19.46
C GLU A 30 4.44 -1.98 20.10
N ARG A 31 3.44 -2.00 20.99
CA ARG A 31 2.93 -3.21 21.64
C ARG A 31 2.08 -4.06 20.72
N ASP A 32 1.49 -3.46 19.68
CA ASP A 32 0.63 -4.14 18.71
C ASP A 32 1.45 -4.73 17.55
N ARG A 33 2.71 -4.30 17.39
CA ARG A 33 3.60 -4.83 16.37
C ARG A 33 3.95 -6.30 16.65
N ASP A 34 4.03 -7.08 15.58
CA ASP A 34 4.46 -8.47 15.66
C ASP A 34 5.87 -8.59 16.28
N LYS A 35 6.04 -9.55 17.19
CA LYS A 35 7.26 -9.62 18.02
C LYS A 35 8.48 -10.07 17.23
N GLU A 36 8.28 -10.86 16.18
CA GLU A 36 9.37 -11.43 15.38
C GLU A 36 9.71 -10.53 14.20
N THR A 37 8.70 -10.11 13.44
CA THR A 37 8.85 -9.32 12.21
C THR A 37 8.84 -7.81 12.44
N ARG A 38 8.38 -7.35 13.61
CA ARG A 38 8.21 -5.94 13.97
C ARG A 38 7.23 -5.17 13.08
N ARG A 39 6.46 -5.88 12.24
CA ARG A 39 5.42 -5.28 11.39
C ARG A 39 4.25 -4.83 12.24
N ALA A 40 3.63 -3.72 11.83
CA ALA A 40 2.33 -3.34 12.36
C ALA A 40 1.28 -4.42 12.00
N PRO A 41 0.18 -4.52 12.77
CA PRO A 41 -1.01 -5.23 12.31
C PRO A 41 -1.45 -4.71 10.94
N SER A 42 -2.01 -5.58 10.10
CA SER A 42 -2.54 -5.10 8.82
C SER A 42 -3.73 -4.19 9.04
N THR A 43 -3.75 -3.06 8.32
CA THR A 43 -4.84 -2.07 8.39
C THR A 43 -6.17 -2.65 7.93
N VAL A 44 -6.14 -3.57 6.96
CA VAL A 44 -7.33 -4.28 6.47
C VAL A 44 -7.24 -5.75 6.91
N PRO A 45 -8.27 -6.32 7.56
CA PRO A 45 -8.27 -7.72 7.97
C PRO A 45 -8.39 -8.65 6.75
N ARG A 46 -7.88 -9.88 6.88
CA ARG A 46 -7.97 -10.92 5.84
C ARG A 46 -9.41 -11.14 5.36
N GLY A 47 -9.57 -11.40 4.07
CA GLY A 47 -10.87 -11.59 3.41
C GLY A 47 -11.64 -10.29 3.19
N ARG A 48 -11.01 -9.13 3.37
CA ARG A 48 -11.64 -7.82 3.18
C ARG A 48 -10.80 -6.89 2.32
N TYR A 49 -11.46 -5.89 1.76
CA TYR A 49 -10.82 -4.76 1.08
C TYR A 49 -11.46 -3.44 1.48
N ALA A 50 -10.73 -2.34 1.31
CA ALA A 50 -11.26 -0.98 1.41
C ALA A 50 -10.70 -0.14 0.26
N ILE A 51 -11.45 0.86 -0.21
CA ILE A 51 -10.94 1.83 -1.18
C ILE A 51 -10.33 3.01 -0.41
N ASP A 52 -9.04 3.29 -0.62
CA ASP A 52 -8.38 4.48 -0.08
C ASP A 52 -8.63 5.68 -1.00
N PRO A 53 -9.37 6.72 -0.57
CA PRO A 53 -9.52 7.91 -1.39
C PRO A 53 -8.25 8.76 -1.47
N GLU A 54 -7.33 8.59 -0.51
CA GLU A 54 -6.13 9.41 -0.38
C GLU A 54 -5.02 8.98 -1.35
N PRO A 55 -4.10 9.89 -1.71
CA PRO A 55 -2.98 9.56 -2.57
C PRO A 55 -1.95 8.76 -1.80
N TRP A 56 -1.37 7.74 -2.45
CA TRP A 56 -0.30 6.91 -1.90
C TRP A 56 0.91 6.87 -2.84
N GLY A 57 2.10 6.95 -2.26
CA GLY A 57 3.37 6.86 -2.98
C GLY A 57 3.72 8.10 -3.83
N PRO A 58 4.70 8.00 -4.74
CA PRO A 58 5.10 9.10 -5.61
C PRO A 58 4.06 9.37 -6.73
N PRO A 59 4.11 10.56 -7.37
CA PRO A 59 5.05 11.65 -7.10
C PRO A 59 4.79 12.33 -5.76
N TYR A 60 5.83 12.95 -5.20
CA TYR A 60 5.72 13.79 -4.01
C TYR A 60 5.84 15.26 -4.40
N VAL A 61 5.01 16.10 -3.80
CA VAL A 61 5.02 17.55 -3.99
C VAL A 61 5.30 18.23 -2.66
N ALA A 62 5.96 19.39 -2.69
CA ALA A 62 6.18 20.19 -1.49
C ALA A 62 4.84 20.58 -0.86
N GLN A 63 4.77 20.54 0.47
CA GLN A 63 3.62 21.02 1.22
C GLN A 63 3.63 22.55 1.24
N ASP A 64 2.44 23.17 1.16
CA ASP A 64 2.32 24.62 1.26
C ASP A 64 2.73 25.15 2.66
N ASP A 65 2.44 24.37 3.70
CA ASP A 65 2.81 24.67 5.09
C ASP A 65 4.04 23.84 5.49
N GLN A 66 5.18 24.53 5.69
CA GLN A 66 6.43 23.93 6.12
C GLN A 66 6.65 24.06 7.64
N GLU A 67 5.79 24.80 8.35
CA GLU A 67 5.87 25.01 9.80
C GLU A 67 5.04 23.97 10.57
N ASP A 68 3.91 23.53 10.00
CA ASP A 68 3.07 22.43 10.53
C ASP A 68 2.92 21.29 9.50
N PRO A 69 3.98 20.50 9.27
CA PRO A 69 3.99 19.51 8.20
C PRO A 69 3.10 18.31 8.52
N LYS A 70 2.35 17.87 7.51
CA LYS A 70 1.50 16.68 7.59
C LYS A 70 2.26 15.42 7.17
N PRO A 71 1.77 14.24 7.56
CA PRO A 71 2.27 12.98 7.00
C PRO A 71 2.30 13.01 5.48
N ALA A 72 3.35 12.44 4.88
CA ALA A 72 3.50 12.41 3.43
C ALA A 72 2.41 11.56 2.76
N GLN A 73 1.79 10.65 3.51
CA GLN A 73 0.67 9.80 3.11
C GLN A 73 -0.26 9.68 4.32
N SER A 74 -1.56 9.42 4.12
CA SER A 74 -2.60 9.49 5.18
C SER A 74 -2.31 8.67 6.45
N ARG A 75 -1.55 7.57 6.34
CA ARG A 75 -1.10 6.72 7.45
C ARG A 75 0.43 6.58 7.52
N GLY A 76 1.13 7.48 6.83
CA GLY A 76 2.59 7.49 6.72
C GLY A 76 3.27 8.36 7.79
N LEU A 77 4.58 8.53 7.63
CA LEU A 77 5.37 9.48 8.42
C LEU A 77 5.38 10.86 7.76
N VAL A 78 5.74 11.88 8.54
CA VAL A 78 6.19 13.16 7.97
C VAL A 78 7.54 12.92 7.29
N VAL A 79 7.65 13.28 6.01
CA VAL A 79 8.86 13.06 5.22
C VAL A 79 9.36 14.38 4.65
N CYS A 80 10.65 14.64 4.82
CA CYS A 80 11.36 15.72 4.15
C CYS A 80 12.11 15.16 2.93
N ARG A 81 11.92 15.74 1.75
CA ARG A 81 12.66 15.41 0.53
C ARG A 81 13.25 16.69 -0.06
N GLN A 82 14.56 16.67 -0.32
CA GLN A 82 15.29 17.79 -0.92
C GLN A 82 15.18 19.12 -0.16
N GLY A 83 14.91 19.08 1.15
CA GLY A 83 14.82 20.27 2.00
C GLY A 83 13.40 20.70 2.35
N ASP A 84 12.38 20.17 1.68
CA ASP A 84 10.98 20.49 1.93
C ASP A 84 10.22 19.28 2.50
N TYR A 85 9.29 19.53 3.41
CA TYR A 85 8.25 18.56 3.77
C TYR A 85 7.33 18.34 2.58
N VAL A 86 7.04 17.07 2.28
CA VAL A 86 6.30 16.69 1.08
C VAL A 86 5.03 15.91 1.40
N VAL A 87 4.06 15.95 0.49
CA VAL A 87 2.86 15.12 0.50
C VAL A 87 2.76 14.34 -0.81
N SER A 88 2.17 13.14 -0.74
CA SER A 88 1.91 12.30 -1.89
C SER A 88 0.91 12.98 -2.83
N ALA A 89 1.27 13.00 -4.10
CA ALA A 89 0.40 13.25 -5.24
C ALA A 89 0.30 12.00 -6.12
N GLY A 90 0.52 10.82 -5.52
CA GLY A 90 0.48 9.52 -6.16
C GLY A 90 -0.93 9.05 -6.52
N SER A 91 -1.03 7.75 -6.82
CA SER A 91 -2.30 7.12 -7.16
C SER A 91 -3.30 7.28 -6.02
N ARG A 92 -4.50 7.76 -6.37
CA ARG A 92 -5.67 7.81 -5.49
C ARG A 92 -6.58 6.63 -5.78
N GLN A 93 -7.55 6.38 -4.89
CA GLN A 93 -8.54 5.32 -5.09
C GLN A 93 -7.89 3.93 -5.16
N THR A 94 -6.79 3.73 -4.44
CA THR A 94 -6.11 2.41 -4.38
C THR A 94 -6.95 1.43 -3.57
N VAL A 95 -6.90 0.16 -3.94
CA VAL A 95 -7.59 -0.90 -3.18
C VAL A 95 -6.65 -1.41 -2.11
N LEU A 96 -6.94 -1.12 -0.85
CA LEU A 96 -6.27 -1.74 0.28
C LEU A 96 -6.80 -3.15 0.49
N VAL A 97 -5.89 -4.12 0.55
CA VAL A 97 -6.17 -5.50 0.93
C VAL A 97 -5.18 -5.96 1.99
N HIS A 98 -5.51 -7.02 2.71
CA HIS A 98 -4.53 -7.69 3.54
C HIS A 98 -3.42 -8.27 2.64
N PRO A 99 -2.12 -8.08 2.95
CA PRO A 99 -1.04 -8.57 2.08
C PRO A 99 -1.09 -10.08 1.81
N ASP A 100 -1.45 -10.90 2.81
CA ASP A 100 -1.64 -12.36 2.65
C ASP A 100 -2.80 -12.74 1.72
N ASP A 101 -3.75 -11.85 1.44
CA ASP A 101 -4.81 -12.13 0.45
C ASP A 101 -4.29 -12.02 -0.99
N ALA A 102 -3.04 -11.59 -1.19
CA ALA A 102 -2.38 -11.50 -2.49
C ALA A 102 -0.96 -12.09 -2.47
N GLU A 103 -0.76 -13.19 -1.73
CA GLU A 103 0.55 -13.84 -1.54
C GLU A 103 1.25 -14.26 -2.86
N GLY A 104 0.48 -14.42 -3.95
CA GLY A 104 1.00 -14.73 -5.28
C GLY A 104 1.73 -13.57 -5.96
N LEU A 105 1.64 -12.34 -5.43
CA LEU A 105 2.38 -11.20 -5.96
C LEU A 105 3.87 -11.30 -5.62
N GLN A 106 4.70 -10.99 -6.59
CA GLN A 106 6.15 -11.09 -6.49
C GLN A 106 6.78 -9.70 -6.35
N PRO A 107 7.93 -9.57 -5.68
CA PRO A 107 8.73 -8.34 -5.77
C PRO A 107 9.08 -8.02 -7.23
N LEU A 108 9.24 -6.74 -7.54
CA LEU A 108 9.80 -6.34 -8.83
C LEU A 108 11.27 -6.81 -8.98
N PRO A 109 11.77 -6.99 -10.21
CA PRO A 109 13.17 -7.33 -10.45
C PRO A 109 14.12 -6.39 -9.71
N ASN A 110 15.20 -6.95 -9.15
CA ASN A 110 16.20 -6.21 -8.37
C ASN A 110 15.63 -5.45 -7.15
N TRP A 111 14.46 -5.86 -6.63
CA TRP A 111 13.80 -5.20 -5.49
C TRP A 111 13.46 -3.72 -5.75
N GLU A 112 13.13 -3.38 -7.00
CA GLU A 112 12.72 -2.02 -7.35
C GLU A 112 11.58 -1.52 -6.43
N ASN A 113 11.72 -0.27 -5.97
CA ASN A 113 10.79 0.43 -5.08
C ASN A 113 10.49 -0.32 -3.75
N SER A 114 11.40 -1.19 -3.33
CA SER A 114 11.29 -2.01 -2.12
C SER A 114 12.39 -1.70 -1.10
N SER A 115 12.81 -0.44 -0.98
CA SER A 115 13.73 -0.05 0.09
C SER A 115 13.07 -0.11 1.47
N GLY A 116 13.88 -0.31 2.52
CA GLY A 116 13.43 -0.34 3.91
C GLY A 116 14.28 -1.26 4.78
N CYS A 117 14.02 -1.25 6.09
CA CYS A 117 14.81 -1.99 7.07
C CYS A 117 14.34 -3.45 7.19
N CYS A 118 13.04 -3.64 7.45
CA CYS A 118 12.41 -4.94 7.71
C CYS A 118 11.55 -5.42 6.52
N GLY A 119 11.25 -4.51 5.60
CA GLY A 119 10.40 -4.71 4.43
C GLY A 119 10.28 -3.40 3.65
N PRO A 120 9.56 -3.39 2.51
CA PRO A 120 9.38 -2.18 1.73
C PRO A 120 8.65 -1.09 2.52
N THR A 121 9.12 0.14 2.46
CA THR A 121 8.45 1.33 3.04
C THR A 121 7.13 1.66 2.35
N GLY A 122 6.98 1.27 1.09
CA GLY A 122 5.80 1.55 0.28
C GLY A 122 5.73 3.01 -0.23
N ASP A 123 6.81 3.77 -0.11
CA ASP A 123 6.85 5.20 -0.45
C ASP A 123 7.59 5.49 -1.78
N GLU A 124 8.02 4.46 -2.51
CA GLU A 124 8.79 4.57 -3.77
C GLU A 124 7.97 4.23 -5.03
N GLY A 125 6.71 3.82 -4.88
CA GLY A 125 5.82 3.46 -5.99
C GLY A 125 5.50 1.97 -6.03
N LEU A 126 5.12 1.47 -7.21
CA LEU A 126 4.77 0.05 -7.38
C LEU A 126 5.98 -0.82 -7.10
N ASN A 127 5.79 -1.84 -6.27
CA ASN A 127 6.87 -2.73 -5.84
C ASN A 127 6.45 -4.20 -5.80
N ARG A 128 5.21 -4.50 -6.20
CA ARG A 128 4.67 -5.85 -6.38
C ARG A 128 4.15 -6.04 -7.79
N ALA A 129 4.48 -7.18 -8.36
CA ALA A 129 4.05 -7.61 -9.68
C ALA A 129 3.20 -8.89 -9.62
N CYS A 130 2.27 -8.97 -10.55
CA CYS A 130 1.61 -10.23 -10.91
C CYS A 130 2.68 -11.22 -11.44
N PRO A 131 2.51 -12.55 -11.30
CA PRO A 131 3.42 -13.54 -11.88
C PRO A 131 3.70 -13.38 -13.39
N CYS A 132 2.83 -12.68 -14.14
CA CYS A 132 3.09 -12.31 -15.54
C CYS A 132 4.13 -11.17 -15.71
N GLY A 133 4.70 -10.65 -14.62
CA GLY A 133 5.66 -9.57 -14.57
C GLY A 133 5.07 -8.15 -14.62
N ALA A 134 3.75 -7.99 -14.64
CA ALA A 134 3.12 -6.67 -14.60
C ALA A 134 3.18 -6.08 -13.18
N PRO A 135 3.73 -4.87 -12.97
CA PRO A 135 3.54 -4.15 -11.71
C PRO A 135 2.06 -3.89 -11.49
N VAL A 136 1.54 -4.19 -10.30
CA VAL A 136 0.11 -4.08 -9.97
C VAL A 136 -0.17 -3.53 -8.58
N ALA A 137 0.83 -3.47 -7.68
CA ALA A 137 0.59 -3.02 -6.31
C ALA A 137 1.84 -2.42 -5.65
N THR A 138 1.59 -1.70 -4.55
CA THR A 138 2.58 -1.19 -3.61
C THR A 138 2.35 -1.85 -2.25
N LEU A 139 3.37 -2.54 -1.74
CA LEU A 139 3.40 -3.05 -0.38
C LEU A 139 4.16 -2.05 0.52
N ALA A 140 3.52 -1.63 1.60
CA ALA A 140 4.15 -1.06 2.78
C ALA A 140 4.19 -2.15 3.87
N ALA A 141 5.39 -2.50 4.34
CA ALA A 141 5.61 -3.57 5.31
C ALA A 141 6.92 -3.40 6.09
N ASP A 142 7.47 -2.18 6.14
CA ASP A 142 8.62 -1.89 6.99
C ASP A 142 8.19 -1.83 8.47
N CYS A 143 9.13 -2.01 9.39
CA CYS A 143 8.88 -2.10 10.82
C CYS A 143 8.52 -0.77 11.49
N TRP A 144 8.46 0.32 10.72
CA TRP A 144 8.03 1.66 11.16
C TRP A 144 6.95 2.25 10.24
N THR A 145 6.51 1.52 9.22
CA THR A 145 5.37 1.89 8.36
C THR A 145 4.13 1.06 8.74
N PRO A 146 2.96 1.38 8.17
CA PRO A 146 1.82 0.47 8.16
C PRO A 146 2.13 -0.86 7.47
N TYR A 147 1.26 -1.86 7.67
CA TYR A 147 1.28 -3.12 6.93
C TYR A 147 0.10 -3.18 5.97
N GLU A 148 0.32 -2.69 4.75
CA GLU A 148 -0.71 -2.38 3.76
C GLU A 148 -0.27 -2.81 2.36
N LEU A 149 -1.19 -3.43 1.62
CA LEU A 149 -1.00 -3.69 0.20
C LEU A 149 -2.03 -2.88 -0.60
N HIS A 150 -1.53 -1.94 -1.39
CA HIS A 150 -2.32 -1.07 -2.25
C HIS A 150 -2.31 -1.62 -3.67
N LEU A 151 -3.43 -2.17 -4.14
CA LEU A 151 -3.58 -2.50 -5.56
C LEU A 151 -3.80 -1.22 -6.36
N ASP A 152 -3.11 -1.11 -7.48
CA ASP A 152 -3.20 0.03 -8.37
C ASP A 152 -4.52 -0.01 -9.17
N PRO A 153 -5.33 1.07 -9.15
CA PRO A 153 -6.67 1.07 -9.73
C PRO A 153 -6.69 1.09 -11.26
N VAL A 154 -5.55 1.31 -11.91
CA VAL A 154 -5.44 1.26 -13.38
C VAL A 154 -4.95 -0.12 -13.83
N ARG A 155 -4.09 -0.75 -13.04
CA ARG A 155 -3.41 -2.02 -13.35
C ARG A 155 -4.13 -3.24 -12.77
N THR A 156 -5.16 -3.00 -11.97
CA THR A 156 -6.09 -4.02 -11.50
C THR A 156 -7.52 -3.64 -11.83
N TYR A 157 -8.39 -4.65 -11.96
CA TYR A 157 -9.82 -4.45 -12.13
C TYR A 157 -10.58 -5.50 -11.33
N ALA A 158 -11.87 -5.27 -11.09
CA ALA A 158 -12.72 -6.20 -10.39
C ALA A 158 -14.11 -6.26 -11.01
N PHE A 159 -14.80 -7.37 -10.74
CA PHE A 159 -16.23 -7.50 -10.98
C PHE A 159 -16.92 -7.75 -9.64
N SER A 160 -17.95 -6.96 -9.35
CA SER A 160 -18.88 -7.25 -8.26
C SER A 160 -19.81 -8.36 -8.76
N GLN A 161 -19.91 -9.47 -8.03
CA GLN A 161 -21.02 -10.41 -8.20
C GLN A 161 -22.29 -9.86 -7.55
#